data_AF-A0A9D4YG28-F1
#
_entry.id   AF-A0A9D4YG28-F1
#
_cell.length_a   1.000
_cell.length_b   1.000
_cell.length_c   1.000
_cell.angle_alpha   90.00
_cell.angle_beta   90.00
_cell.angle_gamma   90.00
#
_symmetry.space_group_name_H-M   'P 1'
#
loop_
_entity.id
_entity.type
_entity.pdbx_description
1 polymer ?
#
loop_
_entity_poly.entity_id
_entity_poly.type
_entity_poly.pdbx_seq_one_letter_code
_entity_poly.pdbx_strand_id
1 'polypeptide(L)'
;MKAEAAKVDVFYLISGAWKSSVERLFLWIGGSRPSQILNIVVPKLDALTDEQMGSINNLRLSSQQAEDALSMGLEKLQQSMVYNIQADPLDFGNYGLQMAYAMDKGEALEDFVNQADHLREQTLLYMSRILTIGQAAQGLLAMGEYFHRLRTLSSLWIARSCHHFYPTRHSN
;
A
#
# COMPACT_ATOMS: atom_id res chain seq x y z
N MET A 1 13.55 -1.01 -7.91
CA MET A 1 13.16 -2.35 -7.40
C MET A 1 11.65 -2.55 -7.47
N LYS A 2 10.81 -1.66 -6.93
CA LYS A 2 9.34 -1.78 -7.06
C LYS A 2 8.80 -1.56 -8.48
N ALA A 3 9.30 -0.55 -9.21
CA ALA A 3 8.94 -0.36 -10.61
C ALA A 3 9.24 -1.61 -11.45
N GLU A 4 10.44 -2.18 -11.29
CA GLU A 4 10.81 -3.45 -11.95
C GLU A 4 9.91 -4.63 -11.53
N ALA A 5 9.48 -4.70 -10.26
CA ALA A 5 8.54 -5.72 -9.83
C ALA A 5 7.12 -5.52 -10.41
N ALA A 6 6.69 -4.27 -10.59
CA ALA A 6 5.40 -3.94 -11.21
C ALA A 6 5.37 -4.33 -12.69
N LYS A 7 6.47 -4.11 -13.42
CA LYS A 7 6.63 -4.58 -14.82
C LYS A 7 6.51 -6.10 -14.96
N VAL A 8 6.95 -6.84 -13.94
CA VAL A 8 6.90 -8.31 -13.94
C VAL A 8 5.49 -8.81 -13.58
N ASP A 9 4.92 -8.32 -12.47
CA ASP A 9 3.58 -8.67 -12.04
C ASP A 9 2.97 -7.60 -11.12
N VAL A 10 2.30 -6.63 -11.74
CA VAL A 10 1.60 -5.55 -11.04
C VAL A 10 0.44 -6.07 -10.17
N PHE A 11 -0.22 -7.16 -10.57
CA PHE A 11 -1.35 -7.74 -9.84
C PHE A 11 -0.88 -8.38 -8.53
N TYR A 12 0.25 -9.07 -8.55
CA TYR A 12 0.90 -9.59 -7.35
C TYR A 12 1.27 -8.47 -6.37
N LEU A 13 1.78 -7.34 -6.90
CA LEU A 13 2.21 -6.21 -6.08
C LEU A 13 1.03 -5.50 -5.40
N ILE A 14 -0.05 -5.23 -6.14
CA ILE A 14 -1.26 -4.56 -5.61
C ILE A 14 -2.10 -5.49 -4.74
N SER A 15 -2.22 -6.77 -5.09
CA SER A 15 -2.96 -7.74 -4.27
C SER A 15 -2.30 -7.98 -2.90
N GLY A 16 -1.01 -7.66 -2.78
CA GLY A 16 -0.25 -7.88 -1.56
C GLY A 16 -0.07 -9.36 -1.25
N ALA A 17 -0.07 -10.24 -2.25
CA ALA A 17 0.11 -11.68 -2.03
C ALA A 17 1.47 -12.02 -1.38
N TRP A 18 2.46 -11.12 -1.49
CA TRP A 18 3.73 -11.15 -0.76
C TRP A 18 3.62 -10.81 0.74
N LYS A 19 2.46 -10.33 1.18
CA LYS A 19 2.14 -10.01 2.57
C LYS A 19 1.18 -11.04 3.15
N SER A 20 1.24 -11.20 4.46
CA SER A 20 0.23 -11.95 5.19
C SER A 20 -1.16 -11.32 5.08
N SER A 21 -2.22 -12.11 5.27
CA SER A 21 -3.60 -11.63 5.15
C SER A 21 -3.91 -10.44 6.07
N VAL A 22 -3.30 -10.39 7.26
CA VAL A 22 -3.45 -9.27 8.21
C VAL A 22 -2.73 -8.02 7.71
N GLU A 23 -1.50 -8.14 7.21
CA GLU A 23 -0.75 -7.01 6.67
C GLU A 23 -1.41 -6.42 5.42
N ARG A 24 -2.09 -7.24 4.61
CA ARG A 24 -2.80 -6.80 3.40
C ARG A 24 -3.92 -5.79 3.69
N LEU A 25 -4.53 -5.83 4.87
CA LEU A 25 -5.57 -4.87 5.28
C LEU A 25 -5.05 -3.42 5.35
N PHE A 26 -3.74 -3.25 5.53
CA PHE A 26 -3.09 -1.94 5.60
C PHE A 26 -2.37 -1.56 4.30
N LEU A 27 -2.54 -2.36 3.24
CA LEU A 27 -1.96 -2.09 1.94
C LEU A 27 -2.87 -1.17 1.13
N TRP A 28 -2.26 -0.17 0.51
CA TRP A 28 -2.85 0.78 -0.41
C TRP A 28 -1.93 0.88 -1.61
N ILE A 29 -2.36 0.49 -2.81
CA ILE A 29 -1.57 0.58 -4.06
C ILE A 29 -0.10 0.13 -3.86
N GLY A 30 0.11 -1.12 -3.42
CA GLY A 30 1.44 -1.70 -3.27
C GLY A 30 2.29 -1.23 -2.08
N GLY A 31 1.71 -0.50 -1.11
CA GLY A 31 2.44 -0.07 0.10
C GLY A 31 1.54 0.59 1.14
N SER A 32 2.10 1.21 2.18
CA SER A 32 1.33 1.97 3.18
C SER A 32 0.88 3.32 2.62
N ARG A 33 -0.21 3.88 3.14
CA ARG A 33 -0.58 5.28 2.84
C ARG A 33 0.42 6.25 3.50
N PRO A 34 1.03 7.19 2.75
CA PRO A 34 1.91 8.20 3.33
C PRO A 34 1.31 8.96 4.53
N SER A 35 0.04 9.35 4.46
CA SER A 35 -0.70 10.04 5.51
C SER A 35 -0.82 9.22 6.79
N GLN A 36 -1.00 7.90 6.67
CA GLN A 36 -1.02 6.99 7.81
C GLN A 36 0.35 6.88 8.46
N ILE A 37 1.42 6.85 7.67
CA ILE A 37 2.79 6.87 8.19
C ILE A 37 3.05 8.14 9.00
N LEU A 38 2.62 9.31 8.51
CA LEU A 38 2.70 10.55 9.27
C LEU A 38 1.90 10.48 10.59
N ASN A 39 0.71 9.85 10.59
CA ASN A 39 -0.08 9.68 11.81
C ASN A 39 0.57 8.75 12.85
N ILE A 40 1.38 7.80 12.39
CA ILE A 40 2.11 6.87 13.27
C ILE A 40 3.36 7.53 13.84
N VAL A 41 4.09 8.27 12.99
CA VAL A 41 5.39 8.87 13.32
C VAL A 41 5.24 10.09 14.21
N VAL A 42 4.38 11.04 13.83
CA VAL A 42 4.30 12.36 14.47
C VAL A 42 4.07 12.29 15.99
N PRO A 43 3.18 11.42 16.52
CA PRO A 43 2.98 11.30 17.97
C PRO A 43 4.19 10.71 18.73
N LYS A 44 5.20 10.19 18.03
CA LYS A 44 6.43 9.63 18.60
C LYS A 44 7.61 10.60 18.53
N LEU A 45 7.41 11.76 17.92
CA LEU A 45 8.42 12.80 17.84
C LEU A 45 8.32 13.70 19.07
N ASP A 46 9.44 13.90 19.75
CA ASP A 46 9.51 14.83 20.86
C ASP A 46 9.82 16.24 20.36
N ALA A 47 9.34 17.26 21.10
CA ALA A 47 9.70 18.67 20.92
C ALA A 47 9.55 19.22 19.49
N LEU A 48 8.42 18.94 18.83
CA LEU A 48 8.06 19.62 17.57
C LEU A 48 7.73 21.09 17.83
N THR A 49 8.30 21.98 17.02
CA THR A 49 7.92 23.40 17.02
C THR A 49 6.57 23.60 16.35
N ASP A 50 5.89 24.72 16.64
CA ASP A 50 4.61 25.07 16.00
C ASP A 50 4.74 25.19 14.47
N GLU A 51 5.87 25.71 13.99
CA GLU A 51 6.17 25.80 12.56
C GLU A 51 6.29 24.41 11.92
N GLN A 52 7.07 23.50 12.53
CA GLN A 52 7.19 22.12 12.06
C GLN A 52 5.83 21.42 12.05
N MET A 53 5.00 21.65 13.08
CA MET A 53 3.68 21.06 13.18
C MET A 53 2.74 21.57 12.07
N GLY A 54 2.77 22.87 11.78
CA GLY A 54 2.07 23.45 10.64
C GLY A 54 2.50 22.83 9.30
N SER A 55 3.81 22.73 9.06
CA SER A 55 4.34 22.10 7.84
C SER A 55 3.98 20.62 7.72
N ILE A 56 4.03 19.86 8.81
CA ILE A 56 3.62 18.45 8.85
C ILE A 56 2.13 18.29 8.56
N ASN A 57 1.28 19.14 9.12
CA ASN A 57 -0.16 19.10 8.85
C ASN A 57 -0.48 19.41 7.38
N ASN A 58 0.21 20.39 6.80
CA ASN A 58 0.09 20.70 5.37
C ASN A 58 0.56 19.52 4.51
N LEU A 59 1.69 18.91 4.84
CA LEU A 59 2.21 17.72 4.15
C LEU A 59 1.25 16.53 4.26
N ARG A 60 0.62 16.35 5.42
CA ARG A 60 -0.39 15.31 5.63
C ARG A 60 -1.62 15.55 4.77
N LEU A 61 -2.15 16.77 4.77
CA LEU A 61 -3.32 17.13 3.98
C LEU A 61 -3.07 16.95 2.48
N SER A 62 -1.92 17.44 1.98
CA SER A 62 -1.58 17.28 0.57
C SER A 62 -1.36 15.82 0.18
N SER A 63 -0.72 15.02 1.06
CA SER A 63 -0.57 13.58 0.85
C SER A 63 -1.94 12.87 0.79
N GLN A 64 -2.87 13.21 1.67
CA GLN A 64 -4.23 12.65 1.66
C GLN A 64 -4.98 12.99 0.36
N GLN A 65 -4.90 14.24 -0.09
CA GLN A 65 -5.54 14.64 -1.35
C GLN A 65 -4.99 13.86 -2.55
N ALA A 66 -3.67 13.68 -2.62
CA ALA A 66 -3.04 12.87 -3.67
C ALA A 66 -3.41 11.38 -3.55
N GLU A 67 -3.45 10.84 -2.34
CA GLU A 67 -3.89 9.46 -2.07
C GLU A 67 -5.33 9.22 -2.54
N ASP A 68 -6.24 10.16 -2.26
CA ASP A 68 -7.64 10.06 -2.65
C ASP A 68 -7.82 10.19 -4.16
N ALA A 69 -7.07 11.11 -4.81
CA ALA A 69 -7.05 11.24 -6.26
C ALA A 69 -6.58 9.94 -6.94
N LEU A 70 -5.50 9.34 -6.45
CA LEU A 70 -4.99 8.06 -6.95
C LEU A 70 -5.97 6.91 -6.71
N SER A 71 -6.61 6.88 -5.54
CA SER A 71 -7.61 5.86 -5.21
C SER A 71 -8.81 5.93 -6.15
N MET A 72 -9.35 7.13 -6.37
CA MET A 72 -10.45 7.35 -7.32
C MET A 72 -10.04 7.01 -8.76
N GLY A 73 -8.82 7.35 -9.18
CA GLY A 73 -8.30 6.98 -10.49
C GLY A 73 -8.23 5.47 -10.69
N LEU A 74 -7.74 4.76 -9.68
CA LEU A 74 -7.66 3.30 -9.68
C LEU A 74 -9.06 2.65 -9.69
N GLU A 75 -10.02 3.17 -8.92
CA GLU A 75 -11.40 2.70 -8.93
C GLU A 75 -12.03 2.84 -10.33
N LYS A 76 -11.82 3.98 -10.99
CA LYS A 76 -12.28 4.19 -12.38
C LYS A 76 -11.62 3.21 -13.35
N LEU A 77 -10.32 2.94 -13.18
CA LEU A 77 -9.62 1.95 -13.97
C LEU A 77 -10.25 0.56 -13.77
N GLN A 78 -10.49 0.14 -12.52
CA GLN A 78 -11.14 -1.14 -12.20
C GLN A 78 -12.56 -1.24 -12.78
N GLN A 79 -13.37 -0.18 -12.67
CA GLN A 79 -14.70 -0.12 -13.28
C GLN A 79 -14.64 -0.27 -14.80
N SER A 80 -13.64 0.35 -15.44
CA SER A 80 -13.44 0.21 -16.88
C SER A 80 -13.15 -1.24 -17.28
N MET A 81 -12.42 -2.00 -16.45
CA MET A 81 -12.17 -3.42 -16.70
C MET A 81 -13.46 -4.23 -16.64
N VAL A 82 -14.32 -3.99 -15.63
CA VAL A 82 -15.59 -4.72 -15.45
C VAL A 82 -16.53 -4.54 -16.64
N TYR A 83 -16.65 -3.32 -17.18
CA TYR A 83 -17.51 -3.05 -18.34
C TYR A 83 -17.10 -3.86 -19.58
N ASN A 84 -15.80 -4.12 -19.76
CA ASN A 84 -15.27 -4.82 -20.92
C ASN A 84 -15.34 -6.35 -20.81
N ILE A 85 -15.56 -6.90 -19.61
CA ILE A 85 -15.80 -8.35 -19.39
C ILE A 85 -17.19 -8.78 -19.91
N GLN A 86 -18.11 -7.84 -20.17
CA GLN A 86 -19.44 -8.14 -20.71
C GLN A 86 -19.44 -8.50 -22.22
N ALA A 87 -18.28 -8.50 -22.88
CA ALA A 87 -18.15 -8.98 -24.26
C ALA A 87 -18.22 -10.52 -24.34
N ASP A 88 -18.91 -11.06 -25.37
CA ASP A 88 -19.18 -12.49 -25.51
C ASP A 88 -17.87 -13.32 -25.57
N PRO A 89 -17.64 -14.27 -24.63
CA PRO A 89 -16.45 -15.10 -24.60
C PRO A 89 -16.27 -16.03 -25.82
N LEU A 90 -17.33 -16.21 -26.63
CA LEU A 90 -17.31 -17.09 -27.80
C LEU A 90 -16.89 -16.39 -29.10
N ASP A 91 -16.53 -15.11 -29.05
CA ASP A 91 -15.98 -14.39 -30.20
C ASP A 91 -14.50 -14.73 -30.42
N PHE A 92 -14.26 -15.92 -31.00
CA PHE A 92 -12.93 -16.50 -31.27
C PHE A 92 -12.01 -15.60 -32.12
N GLY A 93 -12.53 -14.56 -32.79
CA GLY A 93 -11.74 -13.57 -33.54
C GLY A 93 -11.13 -12.44 -32.70
N ASN A 94 -11.50 -12.33 -31.42
CA ASN A 94 -11.26 -11.15 -30.58
C ASN A 94 -10.17 -11.33 -29.51
N TYR A 95 -9.54 -12.51 -29.42
CA TYR A 95 -8.50 -12.80 -28.43
C TYR A 95 -7.30 -11.84 -28.49
N GLY A 96 -6.87 -11.46 -29.71
CA GLY A 96 -5.76 -10.51 -29.88
C GLY A 96 -6.08 -9.11 -29.37
N LEU A 97 -7.30 -8.63 -29.59
CA LEU A 97 -7.77 -7.34 -29.10
C LEU A 97 -8.03 -7.37 -27.59
N GLN A 98 -8.57 -8.46 -27.05
CA GLN A 98 -8.72 -8.67 -25.60
C GLN A 98 -7.38 -8.70 -24.88
N MET A 99 -6.36 -9.35 -25.46
CA MET A 99 -5.02 -9.37 -24.90
C MET A 99 -4.37 -7.98 -24.94
N ALA A 100 -4.46 -7.27 -26.07
CA ALA A 100 -3.95 -5.90 -26.17
C ALA A 100 -4.61 -4.95 -25.16
N TYR A 101 -5.92 -5.10 -24.95
CA TYR A 101 -6.66 -4.35 -23.94
C TYR A 101 -6.22 -4.71 -22.51
N ALA A 102 -6.06 -5.99 -22.19
CA ALA A 102 -5.57 -6.42 -20.88
C ALA A 102 -4.15 -5.90 -20.59
N MET A 103 -3.29 -5.82 -21.61
CA MET A 103 -1.95 -5.25 -21.50
C MET A 103 -1.99 -3.73 -21.24
N ASP A 104 -2.81 -2.97 -21.97
CA ASP A 104 -3.05 -1.53 -21.70
C ASP A 104 -3.49 -1.29 -20.25
N LYS A 105 -4.38 -2.14 -19.73
CA LYS A 105 -4.82 -2.07 -18.33
C LYS A 105 -3.74 -2.45 -17.32
N GLY A 106 -2.88 -3.41 -17.66
CA GLY A 106 -1.71 -3.75 -16.86
C GLY A 106 -0.72 -2.58 -16.76
N GLU A 107 -0.42 -1.92 -17.88
CA GLU A 107 0.46 -0.75 -17.95
C GLU A 107 -0.12 0.44 -17.14
N ALA A 108 -1.41 0.75 -17.33
CA ALA A 108 -2.08 1.77 -16.53
C ALA A 108 -2.03 1.47 -15.03
N LEU A 109 -2.12 0.19 -14.64
CA LEU A 109 -2.01 -0.23 -13.25
C LEU A 109 -0.59 -0.08 -12.71
N GLU A 110 0.43 -0.36 -13.53
CA GLU A 110 1.84 -0.11 -13.21
C GLU A 110 2.06 1.39 -12.93
N ASP A 111 1.50 2.27 -13.75
CA ASP A 111 1.60 3.71 -13.55
C ASP A 111 1.00 4.16 -12.21
N PHE A 112 -0.13 3.60 -11.78
CA PHE A 112 -0.68 3.88 -10.46
C PHE A 112 0.25 3.44 -9.33
N VAL A 113 0.90 2.28 -9.46
CA VAL A 113 1.90 1.80 -8.49
C VAL A 113 3.08 2.76 -8.43
N ASN A 114 3.61 3.16 -9.58
CA ASN A 114 4.74 4.08 -9.67
C ASN A 114 4.40 5.45 -9.07
N GLN A 115 3.22 5.99 -9.37
CA GLN A 115 2.73 7.24 -8.77
C GLN A 115 2.57 7.14 -7.25
N ALA A 116 2.01 6.04 -6.75
CA ALA A 116 1.87 5.81 -5.31
C ALA A 116 3.22 5.64 -4.62
N ASP A 117 4.21 4.98 -5.24
CA ASP A 117 5.55 4.84 -4.69
C ASP A 117 6.30 6.18 -4.68
N HIS A 118 6.16 6.96 -5.75
CA HIS A 118 6.70 8.32 -5.80
C HIS A 118 6.10 9.22 -4.72
N LEU A 119 4.78 9.15 -4.49
CA LEU A 119 4.14 9.90 -3.41
C LEU A 119 4.71 9.52 -2.04
N ARG A 120 4.91 8.23 -1.75
CA ARG A 120 5.53 7.79 -0.50
C ARG A 120 6.93 8.34 -0.33
N GLU A 121 7.76 8.25 -1.37
CA GLU A 121 9.11 8.78 -1.36
C GLU A 121 9.11 10.29 -1.09
N GLN A 122 8.30 11.06 -1.83
CA GLN A 122 8.19 12.50 -1.65
C GLN A 122 7.73 12.85 -0.24
N THR A 123 6.67 12.22 0.28
CA THR A 123 6.20 12.50 1.65
C THR A 123 7.29 12.24 2.69
N LEU A 124 8.06 11.16 2.57
CA LEU A 124 9.16 10.87 3.49
C LEU A 124 10.31 11.87 3.36
N LEU A 125 10.67 12.27 2.13
CA LEU A 125 11.69 13.28 1.89
C LEU A 125 11.28 14.64 2.46
N TYR A 126 10.06 15.10 2.20
CA TYR A 126 9.54 16.34 2.77
C TYR A 126 9.47 16.29 4.29
N MET A 127 9.01 15.18 4.87
CA MET A 127 9.04 15.00 6.32
C MET A 127 10.46 15.15 6.86
N SER A 128 11.45 14.48 6.27
CA SER A 128 12.85 14.57 6.71
C SER A 128 13.45 15.98 6.61
N ARG A 129 12.95 16.81 5.68
CA ARG A 129 13.37 18.22 5.54
C ARG A 129 12.75 19.13 6.60
N ILE A 130 11.54 18.81 7.07
CA ILE A 130 10.87 19.56 8.15
C ILE A 130 11.51 19.22 9.50
N LEU A 131 11.94 17.96 9.68
CA LEU A 131 12.47 17.46 10.94
C LEU A 131 13.97 17.73 11.11
N THR A 132 14.41 17.85 12.36
CA THR A 132 15.84 17.77 12.68
C THR A 132 16.36 16.34 12.48
N ILE A 133 17.67 16.16 12.40
CA ILE A 133 18.29 14.82 12.27
C ILE A 133 17.84 13.88 13.41
N GLY A 134 17.77 14.39 14.64
CA GLY A 134 17.31 13.62 15.80
C GLY A 134 15.84 13.18 15.68
N GLN A 135 14.96 14.11 15.30
CA GLN A 135 13.54 13.81 15.07
C GLN A 135 13.34 12.85 13.88
N ALA A 136 14.12 13.00 12.80
CA ALA A 136 14.09 12.08 11.68
C ALA A 136 14.51 10.66 12.08
N ALA A 137 15.56 10.54 12.91
CA ALA A 137 15.98 9.25 13.47
C ALA A 137 14.90 8.63 14.36
N GLN A 138 14.27 9.41 15.24
CA GLN A 138 13.12 8.96 16.04
C GLN A 138 11.95 8.52 15.15
N GLY A 139 11.67 9.25 14.08
CA GLY A 139 10.61 8.91 13.14
C GLY A 139 10.87 7.62 12.38
N LEU A 140 12.11 7.38 11.92
CA LEU A 140 12.52 6.11 11.32
C LEU A 140 12.37 4.94 12.30
N LEU A 141 12.75 5.13 13.57
CA LEU A 141 12.57 4.13 14.61
C LEU A 141 11.08 3.82 14.84
N ALA A 142 10.24 4.84 14.97
CA ALA A 142 8.79 4.69 15.14
C ALA A 142 8.14 3.92 13.99
N MET A 143 8.54 4.18 12.74
CA MET A 143 8.09 3.41 11.58
C MET A 143 8.53 1.94 11.66
N GLY A 144 9.80 1.70 12.01
CA GLY A 144 10.35 0.35 12.17
C GLY A 144 9.59 -0.46 13.21
N GLU A 145 9.33 0.13 14.37
CA GLU A 145 8.53 -0.50 15.43
C GLU A 145 7.10 -0.82 14.97
N TYR A 146 6.44 0.11 14.27
CA TYR A 146 5.11 -0.12 13.75
C TYR A 146 5.06 -1.32 12.80
N PHE A 147 5.96 -1.37 11.81
CA PHE A 147 6.01 -2.49 10.87
C PHE A 147 6.42 -3.80 11.55
N HIS A 148 7.24 -3.75 12.60
CA HIS A 148 7.56 -4.92 13.40
C HIS A 148 6.34 -5.44 14.15
N ARG A 149 5.61 -4.55 14.86
CA ARG A 149 4.37 -4.90 15.58
C ARG A 149 3.30 -5.46 14.64
N LEU A 150 3.17 -4.90 13.43
CA LEU A 150 2.23 -5.41 12.43
C LEU A 150 2.59 -6.84 11.97
N ARG A 151 3.89 -7.14 11.79
CA ARG A 151 4.36 -8.50 11.50
C ARG A 151 4.10 -9.46 12.67
N THR A 152 4.34 -9.02 13.90
CA THR A 152 4.07 -9.83 15.10
C THR A 152 2.57 -10.12 15.26
N LEU A 153 1.71 -9.14 15.02
CA LEU A 153 0.25 -9.34 15.02
C LEU A 153 -0.15 -10.41 14.00
N SER A 154 0.43 -10.33 12.81
CA SER A 154 0.17 -11.28 11.74
C SER A 154 0.59 -12.71 12.10
N SER A 155 1.79 -12.89 12.66
CA SER A 155 2.25 -14.23 13.05
C SER A 155 1.38 -14.85 14.14
N LEU A 156 0.92 -14.05 15.11
CA LEU A 156 -0.02 -14.50 16.15
C LEU A 156 -1.37 -14.93 15.56
N TRP A 157 -1.88 -14.18 14.56
CA TRP A 157 -3.13 -14.53 13.89
C TRP A 157 -3.03 -15.88 13.17
N ILE A 158 -1.93 -16.11 12.45
CA ILE A 158 -1.68 -17.38 11.75
C ILE A 158 -1.56 -18.54 12.75
N ALA A 159 -0.86 -18.35 13.86
CA ALA A 159 -0.71 -19.36 14.91
C ALA A 159 -2.05 -19.77 15.53
N ARG A 160 -2.97 -18.82 15.73
CA ARG A 160 -4.34 -19.11 16.18
C ARG A 160 -5.10 -20.01 15.21
N SER A 161 -5.02 -19.74 13.90
CA SER A 161 -5.68 -20.58 12.89
C SER A 161 -5.12 -22.00 12.81
N CYS A 162 -3.83 -22.20 13.08
CA CYS A 162 -3.23 -23.55 13.14
C CYS A 162 -3.71 -24.35 14.35
N HIS A 163 -3.91 -23.72 15.51
CA HIS A 163 -4.40 -24.40 16.72
C HIS A 163 -5.83 -24.92 16.59
N HIS A 164 -6.67 -24.33 15.72
CA HIS A 164 -8.04 -24.77 15.52
C HIS A 164 -8.16 -26.04 14.64
N PHE A 165 -7.08 -26.42 13.93
CA PHE A 165 -7.06 -27.60 13.05
C PHE A 165 -6.60 -28.89 13.72
N TYR A 166 -6.08 -28.82 14.95
CA TYR A 166 -5.75 -30.01 15.75
C TYR A 166 -6.70 -30.08 16.96
N PRO A 167 -7.83 -30.82 16.88
CA PRO A 167 -8.55 -31.16 18.09
C PRO A 167 -7.63 -32.05 18.92
N THR A 168 -7.30 -31.58 20.13
CA THR A 168 -6.66 -32.37 21.17
C THR A 168 -7.52 -33.61 21.42
N ARG A 169 -7.09 -34.76 20.87
CA ARG A 169 -7.58 -36.07 21.33
C ARG A 169 -7.10 -36.24 22.76
N HIS A 170 -7.95 -35.89 23.72
CA HIS A 170 -7.82 -36.40 25.07
C HIS A 170 -8.17 -37.90 25.02
N SER A 171 -7.14 -38.72 25.15
CA SER A 171 -7.26 -40.15 25.41
C SER A 171 -7.79 -40.34 26.85
N ASN A 172 -8.96 -40.97 26.98
CA ASN A 172 -9.38 -41.65 28.20
C ASN A 172 -8.97 -43.12 28.11
#